data_AF-A0A433RUL8-F1
#
_entry.id   AF-A0A433RUL8-F1
#
_cell.length_a   1.000
_cell.length_b   1.000
_cell.length_c   1.000
_cell.angle_alpha   90.00
_cell.angle_beta   90.00
_cell.angle_gamma   90.00
#
_symmetry.space_group_name_H-M   'P 1'
#
loop_
_entity.id
_entity.type
_entity.pdbx_description
1 polymer ?
#
loop_
_entity_poly.entity_id
_entity_poly.type
_entity_poly.pdbx_seq_one_letter_code
_entity_poly.pdbx_strand_id
1 'polypeptide(L)'
;MGFISGLFAAATTIVKAVNIIATAVSAVTTIVTAVSKVLGLTQTDNPEELGQKALQAEEQNIRPEDFKSYAEYVKEVESLDLDPARVSKWSKEQKEAKALEVSASLFTEKFGVENTSAMFQEIAKRPDFFTPERTKQYFEVSQEKSIDLGKISDLINNKTTDVNKILEAKNLMFEIEKTINPELTSLENSKKIMELRAD
;
A
#
# COMPACT_ATOMS: atom_id res chain seq x y z
N MET A 1 -7.07 -7.19 22.82
CA MET A 1 -7.52 -5.80 22.55
C MET A 1 -6.41 -4.84 22.10
N GLY A 2 -5.11 -5.07 22.37
CA GLY A 2 -4.05 -4.09 22.03
C GLY A 2 -3.41 -4.18 20.63
N PHE A 3 -3.49 -5.32 19.95
CA PHE A 3 -2.77 -5.51 18.66
C PHE A 3 -3.46 -4.77 17.50
N ILE A 4 -4.77 -4.92 17.35
CA ILE A 4 -5.55 -4.31 16.25
C ILE A 4 -5.62 -2.78 16.40
N SER A 5 -5.77 -2.28 17.63
CA SER A 5 -5.73 -0.84 17.89
C SER A 5 -4.36 -0.22 17.56
N GLY A 6 -3.27 -0.96 17.80
CA GLY A 6 -1.92 -0.57 17.37
C GLY A 6 -1.75 -0.53 15.85
N LEU A 7 -2.29 -1.53 15.13
CA LEU A 7 -2.28 -1.56 13.66
C LEU A 7 -3.03 -0.36 13.07
N PHE A 8 -4.21 -0.04 13.61
CA PHE A 8 -5.01 1.09 13.16
C PHE A 8 -4.30 2.44 13.39
N ALA A 9 -3.65 2.61 14.55
CA ALA A 9 -2.84 3.80 14.83
C ALA A 9 -1.64 3.95 13.87
N ALA A 10 -1.00 2.83 13.49
CA ALA A 10 0.08 2.85 12.50
C ALA A 10 -0.45 3.19 11.10
N ALA A 11 -1.55 2.57 10.66
CA ALA A 11 -2.16 2.84 9.35
C ALA A 11 -2.59 4.30 9.20
N THR A 12 -3.23 4.88 10.23
CA THR A 12 -3.61 6.30 10.22
C THR A 12 -2.39 7.23 10.15
N THR A 13 -1.26 6.83 10.73
CA THR A 13 0.01 7.58 10.62
C THR A 13 0.56 7.52 9.20
N ILE A 14 0.53 6.34 8.56
CA ILE A 14 0.95 6.16 7.15
C ILE A 14 0.07 7.01 6.23
N VAL A 15 -1.25 6.98 6.40
CA VAL A 15 -2.20 7.78 5.63
C VAL A 15 -1.90 9.27 5.75
N LYS A 16 -1.62 9.77 6.96
CA LYS A 16 -1.23 11.17 7.19
C LYS A 16 0.07 11.55 6.48
N ALA A 17 1.05 10.64 6.43
CA ALA A 17 2.30 10.87 5.72
C ALA A 17 2.12 10.91 4.19
N VAL A 18 1.13 10.20 3.65
CA VAL A 18 0.75 10.21 2.22
C VAL A 18 -0.07 11.47 1.87
N ASN A 19 -0.89 11.97 2.80
CA ASN A 19 -1.87 13.05 2.60
C ASN A 19 -1.29 14.47 2.40
N ILE A 20 -0.09 14.63 1.86
CA ILE A 20 0.53 15.96 1.68
C ILE A 20 -0.10 16.72 0.48
N ILE A 21 -0.72 16.02 -0.50
CA ILE A 21 -1.40 16.64 -1.66
C ILE A 21 -2.59 15.75 -2.09
N ALA A 22 -3.78 16.32 -2.33
CA ALA A 22 -4.99 15.57 -2.72
C ALA A 22 -4.80 14.66 -3.96
N THR A 23 -4.01 15.09 -4.94
CA THR A 23 -3.66 14.29 -6.13
C THR A 23 -2.84 13.05 -5.78
N ALA A 24 -1.97 13.13 -4.78
CA ALA A 24 -1.18 11.98 -4.33
C ALA A 24 -2.05 10.93 -3.64
N VAL A 25 -3.09 11.35 -2.91
CA VAL A 25 -4.04 10.44 -2.25
C VAL A 25 -4.75 9.57 -3.27
N SER A 26 -5.39 10.16 -4.29
CA SER A 26 -6.14 9.38 -5.28
C SER A 26 -5.26 8.40 -6.05
N ALA A 27 -4.03 8.81 -6.43
CA ALA A 27 -3.08 7.94 -7.10
C ALA A 27 -2.64 6.76 -6.22
N VAL A 28 -2.23 7.04 -4.97
CA VAL A 28 -1.80 6.00 -4.03
C VAL A 28 -2.95 5.06 -3.73
N THR A 29 -4.13 5.58 -3.37
CA THR A 29 -5.29 4.76 -3.04
C THR A 29 -5.68 3.85 -4.19
N THR A 30 -5.71 4.37 -5.43
CA THR A 30 -6.00 3.55 -6.62
C THR A 30 -5.03 2.39 -6.75
N ILE A 31 -3.72 2.66 -6.64
CA ILE A 31 -2.69 1.62 -6.76
C ILE A 31 -2.83 0.62 -5.61
N VAL A 32 -2.88 1.06 -4.36
CA VAL A 32 -2.86 0.13 -3.21
C VAL A 32 -4.16 -0.66 -3.09
N THR A 33 -5.33 -0.12 -3.44
CA THR A 33 -6.59 -0.87 -3.45
C THR A 33 -6.60 -1.91 -4.59
N ALA A 34 -6.03 -1.60 -5.76
CA ALA A 34 -5.82 -2.59 -6.80
C ALA A 34 -4.87 -3.72 -6.35
N VAL A 35 -3.78 -3.38 -5.66
CA VAL A 35 -2.84 -4.39 -5.12
C VAL A 35 -3.51 -5.21 -4.02
N SER A 36 -4.31 -4.60 -3.13
CA SER A 36 -5.09 -5.29 -2.11
C SER A 36 -5.96 -6.39 -2.74
N LYS A 37 -6.66 -6.08 -3.84
CA LYS A 37 -7.48 -7.06 -4.56
C LYS A 37 -6.63 -8.18 -5.17
N VAL A 38 -5.55 -7.83 -5.85
CA VAL A 38 -4.65 -8.81 -6.48
C VAL A 38 -4.02 -9.76 -5.46
N LEU A 39 -3.71 -9.26 -4.26
CA LEU A 39 -3.19 -10.05 -3.14
C LEU A 39 -4.27 -10.81 -2.34
N GLY A 40 -5.55 -10.67 -2.73
CA GLY A 40 -6.69 -11.28 -2.05
C GLY A 40 -7.01 -10.70 -0.67
N LEU A 41 -6.59 -9.45 -0.40
CA LEU A 41 -6.84 -8.74 0.85
C LEU A 41 -8.20 -8.02 0.85
N THR A 42 -8.68 -7.66 -0.33
CA THR A 42 -10.02 -7.08 -0.57
C THR A 42 -10.67 -7.78 -1.76
N GLN A 43 -11.99 -7.68 -1.88
CA GLN A 43 -12.77 -8.16 -3.02
C GLN A 43 -12.90 -7.11 -4.12
N THR A 44 -12.87 -5.83 -3.75
CA THR A 44 -12.96 -4.69 -4.70
C THR A 44 -11.61 -4.00 -4.90
N ASP A 45 -11.42 -3.47 -6.10
CA ASP A 45 -10.34 -2.57 -6.53
C ASP A 45 -10.86 -1.14 -6.68
N ASN A 46 -12.12 -0.87 -6.35
CA ASN A 46 -12.70 0.46 -6.35
C ASN A 46 -12.50 1.13 -4.98
N PRO A 47 -11.66 2.18 -4.89
CA PRO A 47 -11.44 2.91 -3.64
C PRO A 47 -12.71 3.52 -3.06
N GLU A 48 -13.57 4.10 -3.89
CA GLU A 48 -14.78 4.77 -3.40
C GLU A 48 -15.77 3.77 -2.79
N GLU A 49 -15.88 2.58 -3.39
CA GLU A 49 -16.73 1.50 -2.87
C GLU A 49 -16.20 1.01 -1.52
N LEU A 50 -14.93 0.66 -1.44
CA LEU A 50 -14.29 0.15 -0.22
C LEU A 50 -14.40 1.18 0.92
N GLY A 51 -14.07 2.43 0.62
CA GLY A 51 -14.12 3.53 1.58
C GLY A 51 -15.54 3.80 2.07
N GLN A 52 -16.53 3.76 1.16
CA GLN A 52 -17.92 3.95 1.53
C GLN A 52 -18.42 2.82 2.44
N LYS A 53 -18.12 1.55 2.14
CA LYS A 53 -18.48 0.43 3.01
C LYS A 53 -17.85 0.58 4.39
N ALA A 54 -16.58 0.96 4.47
CA ALA A 54 -15.89 1.17 5.73
C ALA A 54 -16.49 2.32 6.56
N LEU A 55 -16.82 3.46 5.93
CA LEU A 55 -17.50 4.56 6.60
C LEU A 55 -18.90 4.17 7.09
N GLN A 56 -19.64 3.37 6.31
CA GLN A 56 -20.94 2.85 6.72
C GLN A 56 -20.81 1.88 7.90
N ALA A 57 -19.80 1.01 7.91
CA ALA A 57 -19.52 0.10 9.01
C ALA A 57 -19.29 0.85 10.33
N GLU A 58 -18.52 1.95 10.30
CA GLU A 58 -18.28 2.81 11.47
C GLU A 58 -19.59 3.39 12.03
N GLU A 59 -20.52 3.82 11.17
CA GLU A 59 -21.83 4.32 11.60
C GLU A 59 -22.72 3.23 12.20
N GLN A 60 -22.52 1.99 11.78
CA GLN A 60 -23.19 0.81 12.34
C GLN A 60 -22.49 0.27 13.59
N ASN A 61 -21.45 0.96 14.09
CA ASN A 61 -20.60 0.52 15.20
C ASN A 61 -19.91 -0.83 14.96
N ILE A 62 -19.66 -1.20 13.71
CA ILE A 62 -18.81 -2.34 13.36
C ILE A 62 -17.38 -1.85 13.42
N ARG A 63 -16.62 -2.25 14.45
CA ARG A 63 -15.27 -1.74 14.70
C ARG A 63 -14.23 -2.83 14.51
N PRO A 64 -13.00 -2.48 14.06
CA PRO A 64 -11.92 -3.45 13.98
C PRO A 64 -11.63 -4.18 15.29
N GLU A 65 -11.86 -3.50 16.42
CA GLU A 65 -11.65 -4.06 17.77
C GLU A 65 -12.52 -5.28 18.09
N ASP A 66 -13.63 -5.46 17.37
CA ASP A 66 -14.59 -6.55 17.58
C ASP A 66 -14.14 -7.88 16.92
N PHE A 67 -13.07 -7.85 16.12
CA PHE A 67 -12.59 -8.98 15.32
C PHE A 67 -11.23 -9.49 15.81
N LYS A 68 -10.80 -10.68 15.35
CA LYS A 68 -9.49 -11.25 15.75
C LYS A 68 -8.34 -10.74 14.89
N SER A 69 -8.65 -10.31 13.67
CA SER A 69 -7.71 -9.74 12.71
C SER A 69 -8.38 -8.59 11.96
N TYR A 70 -7.56 -7.70 11.41
CA TYR A 70 -8.07 -6.64 10.55
C TYR A 70 -8.66 -7.23 9.26
N ALA A 71 -8.07 -8.31 8.73
CA ALA A 71 -8.63 -9.05 7.60
C ALA A 71 -10.05 -9.62 7.87
N GLU A 72 -10.34 -10.08 9.09
CA GLU A 72 -11.71 -10.49 9.46
C GLU A 72 -12.67 -9.29 9.48
N TYR A 73 -12.25 -8.16 10.05
CA TYR A 73 -13.03 -6.92 10.02
C TYR A 73 -13.35 -6.48 8.58
N VAL A 74 -12.36 -6.47 7.68
CA VAL A 74 -12.58 -6.04 6.28
C VAL A 74 -13.54 -6.97 5.55
N LYS A 75 -13.51 -8.27 5.81
CA LYS A 75 -14.50 -9.20 5.23
C LYS A 75 -15.93 -8.84 5.65
N GLU A 76 -16.13 -8.47 6.91
CA GLU A 76 -17.44 -8.01 7.38
C GLU A 76 -17.85 -6.71 6.67
N VAL A 77 -16.93 -5.74 6.62
CA VAL A 77 -17.15 -4.46 5.91
C VAL A 77 -17.55 -4.67 4.45
N GLU A 78 -16.83 -5.54 3.74
CA GLU A 78 -17.09 -5.80 2.31
C GLU A 78 -18.41 -6.52 2.06
N SER A 79 -18.93 -7.25 3.06
CA SER A 79 -20.22 -7.94 3.02
C SER A 79 -21.43 -7.02 3.21
N LEU A 80 -21.21 -5.77 3.66
CA LEU A 80 -22.28 -4.79 3.82
C LEU A 80 -22.85 -4.36 2.47
N ASP A 81 -24.18 -4.37 2.38
CA ASP A 81 -24.89 -3.72 1.30
C ASP A 81 -24.71 -2.20 1.39
N LEU A 82 -24.36 -1.57 0.27
CA LEU A 82 -24.26 -0.12 0.18
C LEU A 82 -25.65 0.50 0.33
N ASP A 83 -25.87 1.30 1.37
CA ASP A 83 -27.10 2.07 1.53
C ASP A 83 -27.12 3.19 0.47
N PRO A 84 -28.02 3.12 -0.54
CA PRO A 84 -28.07 4.11 -1.62
C PRO A 84 -28.35 5.52 -1.10
N ALA A 85 -29.04 5.64 0.03
CA ALA A 85 -29.36 6.93 0.65
C ALA A 85 -28.12 7.59 1.30
N ARG A 86 -27.04 6.84 1.54
CA ARG A 86 -25.78 7.34 2.14
C ARG A 86 -24.65 7.51 1.13
N VAL A 87 -24.84 7.11 -0.13
CA VAL A 87 -23.81 7.22 -1.18
C VAL A 87 -23.30 8.66 -1.34
N SER A 88 -24.16 9.65 -1.18
CA SER A 88 -23.81 11.08 -1.30
C SER A 88 -23.36 11.73 0.01
N LYS A 89 -23.35 10.99 1.13
CA LYS A 89 -23.03 11.54 2.46
C LYS A 89 -21.57 11.97 2.58
N TRP A 90 -20.67 11.22 1.93
CA TRP A 90 -19.24 11.46 1.97
C TRP A 90 -18.72 11.89 0.60
N SER A 91 -17.79 12.83 0.58
CA SER A 91 -17.10 13.23 -0.65
C SER A 91 -16.24 12.09 -1.18
N LYS A 92 -15.86 12.18 -2.45
CA LYS A 92 -14.94 11.22 -3.08
C LYS A 92 -13.64 11.09 -2.27
N GLU A 93 -13.07 12.22 -1.87
CA GLU A 93 -11.81 12.28 -1.12
C GLU A 93 -11.94 11.62 0.25
N GLN A 94 -13.08 11.77 0.92
CA GLN A 94 -13.34 11.09 2.20
C GLN A 94 -13.40 9.57 2.03
N LYS A 95 -14.02 9.09 0.95
CA LYS A 95 -14.07 7.66 0.63
C LYS A 95 -12.69 7.13 0.27
N GLU A 96 -11.95 7.81 -0.61
CA GLU A 96 -10.59 7.43 -0.98
C GLU A 96 -9.63 7.43 0.22
N ALA A 97 -9.72 8.42 1.11
CA ALA A 97 -8.91 8.46 2.33
C ALA A 97 -9.23 7.28 3.26
N LYS A 98 -10.52 6.93 3.40
CA LYS A 98 -10.91 5.75 4.19
C LYS A 98 -10.43 4.45 3.53
N ALA A 99 -10.53 4.31 2.21
CA ALA A 99 -10.02 3.14 1.51
C ALA A 99 -8.49 2.99 1.64
N LEU A 100 -7.77 4.11 1.67
CA LEU A 100 -6.33 4.12 1.94
C LEU A 100 -6.02 3.63 3.35
N GLU A 101 -6.80 4.04 4.34
CA GLU A 101 -6.67 3.60 5.74
C GLU A 101 -6.94 2.10 5.90
N VAL A 102 -7.98 1.59 5.24
CA VAL A 102 -8.31 0.16 5.19
C VAL A 102 -7.19 -0.62 4.53
N SER A 103 -6.72 -0.17 3.36
CA SER A 103 -5.63 -0.81 2.64
C SER A 103 -4.35 -0.79 3.48
N ALA A 104 -3.94 0.37 4.00
CA ALA A 104 -2.76 0.49 4.85
C ALA A 104 -2.82 -0.45 6.06
N SER A 105 -3.98 -0.62 6.68
CA SER A 105 -4.17 -1.54 7.81
C SER A 105 -3.99 -3.01 7.40
N LEU A 106 -4.55 -3.43 6.25
CA LEU A 106 -4.37 -4.78 5.70
C LEU A 106 -2.90 -5.07 5.34
N PHE A 107 -2.24 -4.13 4.68
CA PHE A 107 -0.81 -4.26 4.36
C PHE A 107 0.05 -4.29 5.62
N THR A 108 -0.27 -3.46 6.61
CA THR A 108 0.45 -3.43 7.89
C THR A 108 0.31 -4.75 8.63
N GLU A 109 -0.89 -5.34 8.67
CA GLU A 109 -1.13 -6.65 9.27
C GLU A 109 -0.33 -7.76 8.56
N LYS A 110 -0.28 -7.74 7.22
CA LYS A 110 0.35 -8.80 6.42
C LYS A 110 1.88 -8.66 6.26
N PHE A 111 2.36 -7.45 6.08
CA PHE A 111 3.76 -7.16 5.68
C PHE A 111 4.53 -6.34 6.72
N GLY A 112 3.86 -5.85 7.76
CA GLY A 112 4.45 -5.00 8.79
C GLY A 112 4.41 -3.51 8.46
N VAL A 113 4.49 -2.70 9.52
CA VAL A 113 4.41 -1.22 9.47
C VAL A 113 5.52 -0.64 8.60
N GLU A 114 6.76 -1.06 8.81
CA GLU A 114 7.93 -0.49 8.13
C GLU A 114 7.86 -0.69 6.61
N ASN A 115 7.57 -1.92 6.17
CA ASN A 115 7.43 -2.24 4.75
C ASN A 115 6.26 -1.48 4.10
N THR A 116 5.12 -1.41 4.79
CA THR A 116 3.94 -0.69 4.29
C THR A 116 4.22 0.80 4.16
N SER A 117 4.80 1.40 5.20
CA SER A 117 5.16 2.83 5.23
C SER A 117 6.14 3.17 4.11
N ALA A 118 7.22 2.40 3.96
CA ALA A 118 8.23 2.61 2.93
C ALA A 118 7.59 2.60 1.54
N MET A 119 6.82 1.56 1.20
CA MET A 119 6.23 1.45 -0.13
C MET A 119 5.15 2.49 -0.41
N PHE A 120 4.27 2.79 0.55
CA PHE A 120 3.21 3.78 0.33
C PHE A 120 3.79 5.17 0.09
N GLN A 121 4.89 5.52 0.76
CA GLN A 121 5.63 6.75 0.48
C GLN A 121 6.26 6.75 -0.91
N GLU A 122 6.83 5.62 -1.36
CA GLU A 122 7.41 5.53 -2.70
C GLU A 122 6.34 5.60 -3.81
N ILE A 123 5.19 4.97 -3.61
CA ILE A 123 4.03 5.09 -4.52
C ILE A 123 3.58 6.55 -4.59
N ALA A 124 3.50 7.25 -3.46
CA ALA A 124 3.07 8.65 -3.41
C ALA A 124 4.01 9.59 -4.18
N LYS A 125 5.31 9.34 -4.11
CA LYS A 125 6.33 10.15 -4.81
C LYS A 125 6.44 9.80 -6.29
N ARG A 126 6.21 8.53 -6.65
CA ARG A 126 6.53 7.98 -7.97
C ARG A 126 5.40 7.08 -8.50
N PRO A 127 4.16 7.60 -8.61
CA PRO A 127 2.99 6.78 -8.95
C PRO A 127 3.07 6.14 -10.34
N ASP A 128 3.75 6.78 -11.29
CA ASP A 128 3.95 6.25 -12.65
C ASP A 128 4.90 5.04 -12.67
N PHE A 129 5.87 5.01 -11.75
CA PHE A 129 6.74 3.84 -11.60
C PHE A 129 6.01 2.73 -10.85
N PHE A 130 5.38 2.99 -9.72
CA PHE A 130 4.77 1.94 -8.90
C PHE A 130 3.38 1.53 -9.37
N THR A 131 3.29 0.81 -10.49
CA THR A 131 2.04 0.18 -10.95
C THR A 131 1.55 -0.90 -9.97
N PRO A 132 0.28 -1.34 -10.02
CA PRO A 132 -0.22 -2.41 -9.15
C PRO A 132 0.58 -3.71 -9.25
N GLU A 133 0.86 -4.21 -10.45
CA GLU A 133 1.64 -5.44 -10.63
C GLU A 133 3.06 -5.29 -10.07
N ARG A 134 3.72 -4.16 -10.37
CA ARG A 134 5.05 -3.90 -9.83
C ARG A 134 5.05 -3.85 -8.30
N THR A 135 4.10 -3.13 -7.72
CA THR A 135 3.96 -2.98 -6.26
C THR A 135 3.71 -4.32 -5.57
N LYS A 136 2.86 -5.18 -6.15
CA LYS A 136 2.62 -6.55 -5.69
C LYS A 136 3.93 -7.34 -5.60
N GLN A 137 4.74 -7.32 -6.66
CA GLN A 137 6.01 -8.04 -6.70
C GLN A 137 7.00 -7.54 -5.64
N TYR A 138 7.04 -6.23 -5.36
CA TYR A 138 7.85 -5.71 -4.25
C TYR A 138 7.46 -6.34 -2.91
N PHE A 139 6.17 -6.38 -2.58
CA PHE A 139 5.70 -6.98 -1.32
C PHE A 139 5.90 -8.50 -1.25
N GLU A 140 5.64 -9.22 -2.34
CA GLU A 140 5.76 -10.69 -2.36
C GLU A 140 7.22 -11.14 -2.28
N VAL A 141 8.11 -10.59 -3.11
CA VAL A 141 9.52 -10.97 -3.12
C VAL A 141 10.22 -10.53 -1.83
N SER A 142 9.87 -9.36 -1.27
CA SER A 142 10.44 -8.93 0.01
C SER A 142 10.01 -9.84 1.15
N GLN A 143 8.75 -10.30 1.18
CA GLN A 143 8.27 -11.26 2.18
C GLN A 143 8.96 -12.62 2.02
N GLU A 144 9.03 -13.16 0.80
CA GLU A 144 9.68 -14.44 0.51
C GLU A 144 11.15 -14.43 0.94
N LYS A 145 11.87 -13.35 0.63
CA LYS A 145 13.31 -13.22 0.92
C LYS A 145 13.61 -12.60 2.28
N SER A 146 12.59 -12.24 3.05
CA SER A 146 12.72 -11.53 4.34
C SER A 146 13.56 -10.25 4.23
N ILE A 147 13.37 -9.50 3.15
CA ILE A 147 14.05 -8.22 2.90
C ILE A 147 13.16 -7.07 3.37
N ASP A 148 13.78 -6.10 4.04
CA ASP A 148 13.15 -4.85 4.45
C ASP A 148 13.04 -3.89 3.24
N LEU A 149 11.79 -3.53 2.88
CA LEU A 149 11.49 -2.58 1.80
C LEU A 149 11.96 -1.15 2.12
N GLY A 150 12.23 -0.84 3.39
CA GLY A 150 12.92 0.38 3.80
C GLY A 150 14.28 0.54 3.11
N LYS A 151 15.00 -0.54 2.84
CA LYS A 151 16.28 -0.49 2.09
C LYS A 151 16.09 -0.03 0.65
N ILE A 152 14.97 -0.38 0.02
CA ILE A 152 14.60 0.09 -1.33
C ILE A 152 14.31 1.58 -1.30
N SER A 153 13.48 2.03 -0.35
CA SER A 153 13.21 3.46 -0.17
C SER A 153 14.49 4.24 0.12
N ASP A 154 15.39 3.74 0.98
CA ASP A 154 16.65 4.39 1.27
C ASP A 154 17.57 4.49 0.05
N LEU A 155 17.62 3.45 -0.78
CA LEU A 155 18.37 3.46 -2.04
C LEU A 155 17.81 4.52 -3.00
N ILE A 156 16.49 4.49 -3.24
CA ILE A 156 15.82 5.38 -4.20
C ILE A 156 15.99 6.84 -3.77
N ASN A 157 15.81 7.14 -2.49
CA ASN A 157 15.91 8.52 -1.98
C ASN A 157 17.33 8.93 -1.57
N ASN A 158 18.37 8.17 -1.94
CA ASN A 158 19.78 8.45 -1.62
C ASN A 158 20.07 8.64 -0.12
N LYS A 159 19.35 7.92 0.76
CA LYS A 159 19.49 8.02 2.22
C LYS A 159 20.55 7.09 2.82
N THR A 160 21.11 6.19 2.02
CA THR A 160 22.16 5.26 2.46
C THR A 160 23.42 5.40 1.61
N THR A 161 24.58 5.39 2.27
CA THR A 161 25.91 5.32 1.64
C THR A 161 26.59 3.97 1.88
N ASP A 162 25.92 3.06 2.60
CA ASP A 162 26.43 1.71 2.87
C ASP A 162 26.34 0.87 1.59
N VAL A 163 27.51 0.49 1.05
CA VAL A 163 27.63 -0.23 -0.21
C VAL A 163 26.91 -1.58 -0.16
N ASN A 164 26.92 -2.28 0.97
CA ASN A 164 26.26 -3.59 1.08
C ASN A 164 24.74 -3.42 1.03
N LYS A 165 24.20 -2.44 1.74
CA LYS A 165 22.75 -2.12 1.69
C LYS A 165 22.32 -1.66 0.29
N ILE A 166 23.16 -0.86 -0.37
CA ILE A 166 22.93 -0.42 -1.75
C ILE A 166 22.87 -1.63 -2.70
N LEU A 167 23.83 -2.56 -2.60
CA LEU A 167 23.88 -3.73 -3.46
C LEU A 167 22.71 -4.67 -3.22
N GLU A 168 22.35 -4.93 -1.97
CA GLU A 168 21.19 -5.75 -1.61
C GLU A 168 19.89 -5.17 -2.19
N ALA A 169 19.66 -3.87 -1.99
CA ALA A 169 18.49 -3.19 -2.52
C ALA A 169 18.45 -3.19 -4.06
N LYS A 170 19.59 -2.92 -4.71
CA LYS A 170 19.69 -2.99 -6.17
C LYS A 170 19.41 -4.37 -6.73
N ASN A 171 19.95 -5.42 -6.09
CA ASN A 171 19.74 -6.80 -6.53
C ASN A 171 18.27 -7.19 -6.40
N LEU A 172 17.59 -6.81 -5.31
CA LEU A 172 16.17 -7.05 -5.15
C LEU A 172 15.35 -6.32 -6.22
N MET A 173 15.59 -5.03 -6.45
CA MET A 173 14.91 -4.29 -7.53
C MET A 173 15.16 -4.94 -8.89
N PHE A 174 16.39 -5.38 -9.13
CA PHE A 174 16.77 -6.03 -10.37
C PHE A 174 15.96 -7.31 -10.62
N GLU A 175 15.89 -8.18 -9.62
CA GLU A 175 15.13 -9.43 -9.66
C GLU A 175 13.64 -9.19 -9.87
N ILE A 176 13.05 -8.23 -9.14
CA ILE A 176 11.64 -7.86 -9.29
C ILE A 176 11.35 -7.38 -10.71
N GLU A 177 12.17 -6.48 -11.25
CA GLU A 177 11.99 -5.99 -12.62
C GLU A 177 12.16 -7.09 -13.66
N LYS A 178 13.03 -8.08 -13.39
CA LYS A 178 13.17 -9.29 -14.22
C LYS A 178 11.96 -10.23 -14.14
N THR A 179 11.32 -10.34 -12.99
CA THR A 179 10.06 -11.10 -12.84
C THR A 179 8.95 -10.44 -13.66
N ILE A 180 8.89 -9.10 -13.68
CA ILE A 180 7.88 -8.34 -14.43
C ILE A 180 8.16 -8.34 -15.93
N ASN A 181 9.42 -8.16 -16.32
CA ASN A 181 9.86 -8.17 -17.72
C ASN A 181 11.12 -9.04 -17.89
N PRO A 182 10.96 -10.34 -18.22
CA PRO A 182 12.08 -11.26 -18.37
C PRO A 182 13.10 -10.84 -19.43
N GLU A 183 12.66 -10.13 -20.47
CA GLU A 183 13.49 -9.66 -21.58
C GLU A 183 14.37 -8.45 -21.22
N LEU A 184 14.09 -7.77 -20.09
CA LEU A 184 14.79 -6.54 -19.70
C LEU A 184 16.29 -6.79 -19.53
N THR A 185 17.14 -6.11 -20.28
CA THR A 185 18.60 -6.32 -20.16
C THR A 185 19.13 -5.76 -18.84
N SER A 186 20.30 -6.24 -18.42
CA SER A 186 20.89 -5.74 -17.16
C SER A 186 21.21 -4.25 -17.20
N LEU A 187 21.53 -3.72 -18.38
CA LEU A 187 21.81 -2.31 -18.60
C LEU A 187 20.54 -1.46 -18.51
N GLU A 188 19.45 -1.88 -19.13
CA GLU A 188 18.15 -1.19 -19.07
C GLU A 188 17.60 -1.15 -17.65
N ASN A 189 17.69 -2.27 -16.94
CA ASN A 189 17.28 -2.35 -15.54
C ASN A 189 18.10 -1.40 -14.66
N SER A 190 19.43 -1.41 -14.83
CA SER A 190 20.33 -0.50 -14.12
C SER A 190 20.02 0.98 -14.39
N LYS A 191 19.74 1.34 -15.65
CA LYS A 191 19.34 2.71 -16.03
C LYS A 191 18.05 3.12 -15.34
N LYS A 192 17.03 2.26 -15.37
CA LYS A 192 15.72 2.51 -14.73
C LYS A 192 15.86 2.76 -13.23
N ILE A 193 16.68 1.95 -12.54
CA ILE A 193 16.97 2.14 -11.11
C ILE A 193 17.73 3.46 -10.86
N MET A 194 18.63 3.86 -11.77
CA MET A 194 19.36 5.14 -11.65
C MET A 194 18.45 6.34 -11.88
N GLU A 195 17.53 6.28 -12.84
CA GLU A 195 16.55 7.34 -13.12
C GLU A 195 15.69 7.62 -11.89
N LEU A 196 15.22 6.58 -11.19
CA LEU A 196 14.46 6.73 -9.94
C LEU A 196 15.19 7.49 -8.83
N ARG A 197 16.53 7.47 -8.84
CA ARG A 197 17.37 8.15 -7.85
C ARG A 197 17.69 9.60 -8.20
N ALA A 198 17.41 10.02 -9.42
CA ALA A 198 17.68 11.37 -9.91
C ALA A 198 16.53 12.35 -9.60
N ASP A 199 15.35 11.83 -9.24
CA ASP A 199 14.16 12.56 -8.81
C ASP A 199 14.06 12.68 -7.28
#